data_AF-A0A6G0FK73-F1
#
_entry.id   AF-A0A6G0FK73-F1
#
_cell.length_a   1.000
_cell.length_b   1.000
_cell.length_c   1.000
_cell.angle_alpha   90.00
_cell.angle_beta   90.00
_cell.angle_gamma   90.00
#
_symmetry.space_group_name_H-M   'P 1'
#
loop_
_entity.id
_entity.type
_entity.pdbx_description
1 polymer ?
#
loop_
_entity_poly.entity_id
_entity_poly.type
_entity_poly.pdbx_seq_one_letter_code
_entity_poly.pdbx_strand_id
1 'polypeptide(L)'
;MVLTACDGARPGAGAGAQADEATRTPSAGAAEATRVPGVGDRWHTRIPAASEQVVAVYGEGVNSPDATVVFYEKRGSTWARARSWPAHNGKKGWTTDHHEGDNRSPVGVFTLSDAGGVRADPGAKLPYTRSPAFAAPRWWAESHWHDFDYVIAIDYNRIKGTSPNDPTRPEGRHKGGSIWLHMDHGSGTSACVSLSESGMRYLLRTLDPARHPVVVMGDKADLRRSH
;
A
#
# COMPACT_ATOMS: atom_id res chain seq x y z
N MET A 1 -31.37 26.99 83.61
CA MET A 1 -31.50 28.07 82.61
C MET A 1 -31.35 27.39 81.25
N VAL A 2 -32.36 27.22 80.37
CA VAL A 2 -33.41 28.16 79.90
C VAL A 2 -32.66 29.31 79.20
N LEU A 3 -32.60 29.47 77.85
CA LEU A 3 -33.57 29.28 76.73
C LEU A 3 -32.83 28.81 75.42
N THR A 4 -33.38 27.90 74.58
CA THR A 4 -34.14 28.10 73.27
C THR A 4 -33.29 28.73 72.12
N ALA A 5 -33.38 28.40 70.81
CA ALA A 5 -34.31 27.66 69.92
C ALA A 5 -33.52 27.01 68.73
N CYS A 6 -33.94 25.94 68.02
CA CYS A 6 -34.89 25.87 66.86
C CYS A 6 -34.79 27.06 65.87
N ASP A 7 -34.68 26.99 64.53
CA ASP A 7 -34.44 25.94 63.50
C ASP A 7 -33.97 26.63 62.18
N GLY A 8 -33.68 26.03 61.01
CA GLY A 8 -33.89 24.66 60.52
C GLY A 8 -33.41 24.37 59.07
N ALA A 9 -34.33 24.11 58.13
CA ALA A 9 -34.08 23.49 56.82
C ALA A 9 -33.37 24.32 55.70
N ARG A 10 -32.48 23.58 54.99
CA ARG A 10 -31.93 23.68 53.61
C ARG A 10 -32.88 24.25 52.51
N PRO A 11 -32.42 24.64 51.28
CA PRO A 11 -31.27 24.05 50.55
C PRO A 11 -30.41 24.95 49.61
N GLY A 12 -29.30 24.38 49.13
CA GLY A 12 -28.94 24.42 47.70
C GLY A 12 -28.10 25.58 47.16
N ALA A 13 -26.78 25.39 47.11
CA ALA A 13 -25.90 26.05 46.14
C ALA A 13 -24.75 25.10 45.76
N GLY A 14 -24.94 24.31 44.70
CA GLY A 14 -23.86 23.51 44.14
C GLY A 14 -22.87 24.42 43.42
N ALA A 15 -21.64 24.50 43.91
CA ALA A 15 -20.56 25.15 43.17
C ALA A 15 -20.27 24.33 41.92
N GLY A 16 -20.72 24.84 40.76
CA GLY A 16 -20.51 24.19 39.48
C GLY A 16 -19.02 24.16 39.14
N ALA A 17 -18.39 22.99 39.31
CA ALA A 17 -17.16 22.69 38.61
C ALA A 17 -17.48 22.69 37.11
N GLN A 18 -17.11 23.76 36.42
CA GLN A 18 -17.10 23.76 34.96
C GLN A 18 -16.12 22.68 34.52
N ALA A 19 -16.67 21.59 33.98
CA ALA A 19 -15.87 20.67 33.20
C ALA A 19 -15.45 21.43 31.94
N ASP A 20 -14.22 21.94 31.95
CA ASP A 20 -13.54 22.31 30.71
C ASP A 20 -13.47 21.04 29.86
N GLU A 21 -14.43 20.90 28.94
CA GLU A 21 -14.43 19.89 27.90
C GLU A 21 -13.35 20.28 26.88
N ALA A 22 -12.11 20.14 27.34
CA ALA A 22 -10.90 20.45 26.61
C ALA A 22 -10.91 19.64 25.32
N THR A 23 -11.33 20.31 24.24
CA THR A 23 -11.38 19.76 22.90
C THR A 23 -9.94 19.38 22.55
N ARG A 24 -9.61 18.09 22.70
CA ARG A 24 -8.25 17.60 22.47
C ARG A 24 -7.97 17.67 20.97
N THR A 25 -7.47 18.80 20.52
CA THR A 25 -6.80 18.93 19.23
C THR A 25 -5.78 17.79 19.14
N PRO A 26 -5.90 16.87 18.16
CA PRO A 26 -4.95 15.78 18.05
C PRO A 26 -3.54 16.33 17.92
N SER A 27 -2.63 15.89 18.81
CA SER A 27 -1.21 16.21 18.67
C SER A 27 -0.74 15.82 17.26
N ALA A 28 0.13 16.62 16.65
CA ALA A 28 0.61 16.38 15.28
C ALA A 28 1.12 14.94 15.09
N GLY A 29 1.84 14.39 16.08
CA GLY A 29 2.33 13.00 16.04
C GLY A 29 1.22 11.93 16.10
N ALA A 30 0.04 12.24 16.66
CA ALA A 30 -1.11 11.35 16.60
C ALA A 30 -1.79 11.40 15.22
N ALA A 31 -1.85 12.58 14.59
CA ALA A 31 -2.35 12.76 13.22
C ALA A 31 -1.39 12.17 12.16
N GLU A 32 -0.07 12.17 12.42
CA GLU A 32 0.90 11.45 11.58
C GLU A 32 0.76 9.93 11.73
N ALA A 33 0.52 9.42 12.94
CA ALA A 33 0.35 7.98 13.17
C ALA A 33 -0.89 7.38 12.51
N THR A 34 -1.94 8.17 12.24
CA THR A 34 -3.14 7.72 11.48
C THR A 34 -2.92 7.68 9.96
N ARG A 35 -1.76 8.16 9.48
CA ARG A 35 -1.41 8.19 8.05
C ARG A 35 -0.34 7.16 7.72
N VAL A 36 -0.31 6.72 6.46
CA VAL A 36 0.82 5.95 5.93
C VAL A 36 2.04 6.89 5.88
N PRO A 37 3.15 6.59 6.57
CA PRO A 37 4.30 7.49 6.64
C PRO A 37 4.84 7.88 5.26
N GLY A 38 5.16 9.17 5.08
CA GLY A 38 5.70 9.67 3.81
C GLY A 38 4.71 9.74 2.64
N VAL A 39 3.42 9.48 2.87
CA VAL A 39 2.33 9.64 1.89
C VAL A 39 1.51 10.89 2.23
N GLY A 40 1.63 11.93 1.41
CA GLY A 40 0.91 13.20 1.55
C GLY A 40 -0.57 13.11 1.17
N ASP A 41 -1.33 14.17 1.46
CA ASP A 41 -2.80 14.22 1.28
C ASP A 41 -3.28 13.82 -0.11
N ARG A 42 -2.59 14.24 -1.17
CA ARG A 42 -2.91 13.95 -2.58
C ARG A 42 -3.08 12.45 -2.88
N TRP A 43 -2.30 11.62 -2.17
CA TRP A 43 -2.27 10.17 -2.32
C TRP A 43 -2.97 9.46 -1.16
N HIS A 44 -2.82 9.95 0.07
CA HIS A 44 -3.45 9.37 1.25
C HIS A 44 -4.99 9.35 1.13
N THR A 45 -5.59 10.41 0.57
CA THR A 45 -7.05 10.49 0.32
C THR A 45 -7.55 9.50 -0.72
N ARG A 46 -6.67 8.88 -1.53
CA ARG A 46 -7.01 7.85 -2.51
C ARG A 46 -6.89 6.43 -1.96
N ILE A 47 -6.31 6.25 -0.78
CA ILE A 47 -6.33 4.97 -0.07
C ILE A 47 -7.78 4.73 0.41
N PRO A 48 -8.44 3.63 0.01
CA PRO A 48 -9.81 3.35 0.44
C PRO A 48 -9.91 3.29 1.97
N ALA A 49 -10.92 3.94 2.56
CA ALA A 49 -11.05 4.02 4.03
C ALA A 49 -11.15 2.65 4.73
N ALA A 50 -11.71 1.65 4.02
CA ALA A 50 -11.80 0.25 4.43
C ALA A 50 -10.48 -0.54 4.31
N SER A 51 -9.43 0.03 3.69
CA SER A 51 -8.13 -0.63 3.62
C SER A 51 -7.48 -0.72 5.00
N GLU A 52 -7.03 -1.92 5.34
CA GLU A 52 -6.21 -2.18 6.53
C GLU A 52 -4.78 -2.65 6.20
N GLN A 53 -4.46 -2.78 4.92
CA GLN A 53 -3.18 -3.31 4.44
C GLN A 53 -2.65 -2.48 3.28
N VAL A 54 -1.49 -1.87 3.45
CA VAL A 54 -0.85 -1.02 2.45
C VAL A 54 0.55 -1.52 2.14
N VAL A 55 0.80 -1.82 0.87
CA VAL A 55 2.15 -1.95 0.31
C VAL A 55 2.57 -0.57 -0.17
N ALA A 56 3.50 0.09 0.53
CA ALA A 56 4.05 1.36 0.09
C ALA A 56 5.35 1.13 -0.68
N VAL A 57 5.48 1.66 -1.89
CA VAL A 57 6.68 1.59 -2.72
C VAL A 57 7.26 2.98 -2.89
N TYR A 58 8.36 3.25 -2.20
CA TYR A 58 9.03 4.55 -2.21
C TYR A 58 10.25 4.49 -3.13
N GLY A 59 10.13 5.01 -4.36
CA GLY A 59 11.26 5.20 -5.26
C GLY A 59 12.20 6.29 -4.77
N GLU A 60 13.51 6.10 -4.94
CA GLU A 60 14.52 7.07 -4.48
C GLU A 60 14.43 8.42 -5.22
N GLY A 61 13.99 8.42 -6.48
CA GLY A 61 13.72 9.64 -7.24
C GLY A 61 13.01 9.37 -8.58
N VAL A 62 12.46 10.43 -9.18
CA VAL A 62 11.61 10.37 -10.40
C VAL A 62 12.27 9.70 -11.61
N ASN A 63 13.61 9.59 -11.64
CA ASN A 63 14.39 8.94 -12.70
C ASN A 63 15.30 7.79 -12.19
N SER A 64 15.17 7.36 -10.93
CA SER A 64 15.95 6.25 -10.37
C SER A 64 15.21 4.92 -10.52
N PRO A 65 15.91 3.80 -10.82
CA PRO A 65 15.34 2.46 -10.80
C PRO A 65 15.14 1.90 -9.38
N ASP A 66 15.66 2.56 -8.34
CA ASP A 66 15.78 2.04 -6.99
C ASP A 66 14.59 2.43 -6.13
N ALA A 67 14.08 1.48 -5.34
CA ALA A 67 12.96 1.68 -4.45
C ALA A 67 13.11 0.93 -3.12
N THR A 68 12.27 1.30 -2.15
CA THR A 68 12.02 0.49 -0.97
C THR A 68 10.55 0.12 -0.92
N VAL A 69 10.25 -1.19 -0.86
CA VAL A 69 8.91 -1.69 -0.50
C VAL A 69 8.79 -1.72 1.01
N VAL A 70 7.67 -1.27 1.55
CA VAL A 70 7.30 -1.33 2.96
C VAL A 70 5.88 -1.85 3.09
N PHE A 71 5.67 -2.84 3.95
CA PHE A 71 4.33 -3.32 4.27
C PHE A 71 3.84 -2.71 5.57
N TYR A 72 2.67 -2.08 5.52
CA TYR A 72 1.98 -1.48 6.65
C TYR A 72 0.65 -2.18 6.91
N GLU A 73 0.35 -2.38 8.19
CA GLU A 73 -0.94 -2.91 8.65
C GLU A 73 -1.59 -1.92 9.59
N LYS A 74 -2.90 -1.71 9.42
CA LYS A 74 -3.70 -0.86 10.29
C LYS A 74 -3.93 -1.56 11.63
N ARG A 75 -3.74 -0.84 12.73
CA ARG A 75 -3.96 -1.28 14.11
C ARG A 75 -4.85 -0.26 14.81
N GLY A 76 -6.15 -0.53 14.84
CA GLY A 76 -7.14 0.48 15.22
C GLY A 76 -7.15 1.63 14.20
N SER A 77 -6.79 2.83 14.63
CA SER A 77 -6.71 4.02 13.77
C SER A 77 -5.33 4.28 13.15
N THR A 78 -4.27 3.57 13.56
CA THR A 78 -2.88 3.89 13.16
C THR A 78 -2.28 2.87 12.20
N TRP A 79 -1.29 3.29 11.42
CA TRP A 79 -0.55 2.42 10.49
C TRP A 79 0.77 1.94 11.10
N ALA A 80 0.89 0.63 11.32
CA ALA A 80 2.10 0.00 11.86
C ALA A 80 2.97 -0.58 10.72
N ARG A 81 4.24 -0.21 10.65
CA ARG A 81 5.23 -0.84 9.75
C ARG A 81 5.47 -2.28 10.20
N ALA A 82 5.14 -3.24 9.35
CA ALA A 82 5.36 -4.67 9.63
C ALA A 82 6.71 -5.16 9.09
N ARG A 83 7.02 -4.89 7.81
CA ARG A 83 8.27 -5.30 7.13
C ARG A 83 8.67 -4.32 6.02
N SER A 84 9.88 -4.49 5.49
CA SER A 84 10.44 -3.65 4.44
C SER A 84 11.58 -4.37 3.71
N TRP A 85 11.75 -4.09 2.42
CA TRP A 85 12.73 -4.71 1.54
C TRP A 85 13.27 -3.68 0.54
N PRO A 86 14.55 -3.77 0.13
CA PRO A 86 15.02 -3.18 -1.12
C PRO A 86 14.19 -3.72 -2.30
N ALA A 87 14.01 -2.87 -3.30
CA ALA A 87 13.23 -3.17 -4.48
C ALA A 87 13.73 -2.38 -5.69
N HIS A 88 13.34 -2.78 -6.89
CA HIS A 88 13.50 -1.96 -8.08
C HIS A 88 12.14 -1.62 -8.69
N ASN A 89 12.07 -0.49 -9.38
CA ASN A 89 10.93 -0.04 -10.18
C ASN A 89 11.32 0.04 -11.67
N GLY A 90 10.46 0.62 -12.51
CA GLY A 90 10.77 0.84 -13.92
C GLY A 90 12.10 1.57 -14.11
N LYS A 91 12.96 1.09 -15.01
CA LYS A 91 14.36 1.54 -15.13
C LYS A 91 14.58 3.01 -15.51
N LYS A 92 13.54 3.72 -15.96
CA LYS A 92 13.56 5.18 -16.14
C LYS A 92 12.87 5.95 -15.00
N GLY A 93 12.57 5.29 -13.88
CA GLY A 93 11.88 5.86 -12.73
C GLY A 93 10.36 5.83 -12.85
N TRP A 94 9.73 6.96 -12.56
CA TRP A 94 8.31 7.06 -12.23
C TRP A 94 7.57 8.05 -13.13
N THR A 95 6.26 7.87 -13.31
CA THR A 95 5.41 8.81 -14.05
C THR A 95 3.96 8.77 -13.57
N THR A 96 3.28 9.92 -13.54
CA THR A 96 1.80 9.99 -13.38
C THR A 96 1.06 9.79 -14.71
N ASP A 97 1.79 9.80 -15.83
CA ASP A 97 1.31 9.66 -17.20
C ASP A 97 2.02 8.46 -17.85
N HIS A 98 1.60 7.26 -17.46
CA HIS A 98 2.25 5.99 -17.87
C HIS A 98 1.73 5.51 -19.22
N HIS A 99 2.67 4.98 -20.01
CA HIS A 99 2.44 4.51 -21.36
C HIS A 99 3.21 3.21 -21.64
N GLU A 100 2.63 2.34 -22.46
CA GLU A 100 3.25 1.06 -22.87
C GLU A 100 4.64 1.30 -23.47
N GLY A 101 5.67 0.70 -22.86
CA GLY A 101 7.07 0.85 -23.30
C GLY A 101 7.77 2.15 -22.89
N ASP A 102 7.17 3.02 -22.06
CA ASP A 102 7.87 4.21 -21.52
C ASP A 102 9.10 3.85 -20.66
N ASN A 103 9.08 2.64 -20.06
CA ASN A 103 10.01 2.08 -19.10
C ASN A 103 9.99 2.74 -17.71
N ARG A 104 8.82 3.25 -17.29
CA ARG A 104 8.56 3.90 -16.00
C ARG A 104 7.45 3.18 -15.24
N SER A 105 7.51 3.20 -13.91
CA SER A 105 6.41 2.72 -13.08
C SER A 105 5.32 3.78 -12.93
N PRO A 106 4.02 3.42 -12.98
CA PRO A 106 2.93 4.35 -12.75
C PRO A 106 2.93 4.80 -11.28
N VAL A 107 2.80 6.11 -11.06
CA VAL A 107 2.57 6.70 -9.74
C VAL A 107 1.09 6.64 -9.41
N GLY A 108 0.74 6.13 -8.23
CA GLY A 108 -0.65 6.15 -7.78
C GLY A 108 -0.97 5.25 -6.60
N VAL A 109 -2.28 5.09 -6.38
CA VAL A 109 -2.86 4.11 -5.45
C VAL A 109 -3.70 3.13 -6.25
N PHE A 110 -3.42 1.84 -6.10
CA PHE A 110 -4.08 0.75 -6.83
C PHE A 110 -4.43 -0.38 -5.86
N THR A 111 -5.52 -1.10 -6.09
CA THR A 111 -5.82 -2.32 -5.31
C THR A 111 -4.91 -3.47 -5.72
N LEU A 112 -4.80 -4.48 -4.84
CA LEU A 112 -4.11 -5.74 -5.10
C LEU A 112 -5.14 -6.88 -5.00
N SER A 113 -5.73 -7.32 -6.12
CA SER A 113 -6.82 -8.30 -6.10
C SER A 113 -6.39 -9.75 -6.35
N ASP A 114 -5.36 -9.99 -7.18
CA ASP A 114 -5.04 -11.31 -7.72
C ASP A 114 -3.54 -11.64 -7.57
N ALA A 115 -3.21 -12.93 -7.50
CA ALA A 115 -1.85 -13.44 -7.43
C ALA A 115 -1.63 -14.64 -8.36
N GLY A 116 -0.37 -15.03 -8.56
CA GLY A 116 -0.03 -16.16 -9.43
C GLY A 116 1.45 -16.38 -9.63
N GLY A 117 1.78 -17.12 -10.68
CA GLY A 117 3.16 -17.37 -11.12
C GLY A 117 3.37 -18.77 -11.69
N VAL A 118 4.62 -19.10 -11.98
CA VAL A 118 5.04 -20.44 -12.44
C VAL A 118 5.03 -21.47 -11.30
N ARG A 119 5.35 -21.03 -10.08
CA ARG A 119 5.50 -21.89 -8.90
C ARG A 119 4.15 -22.29 -8.30
N ALA A 120 4.20 -23.31 -7.45
CA ALA A 120 3.06 -23.66 -6.61
C ALA A 120 2.77 -22.54 -5.61
N ASP A 121 1.50 -22.41 -5.25
CA ASP A 121 1.01 -21.48 -4.25
C ASP A 121 1.82 -21.61 -2.93
N PRO A 122 2.48 -20.54 -2.44
CA PRO A 122 3.28 -20.55 -1.21
C PRO A 122 2.45 -20.30 0.07
N GLY A 123 1.13 -20.47 0.01
CA GLY A 123 0.16 -20.20 1.08
C GLY A 123 -0.53 -18.84 0.94
N ALA A 124 -0.77 -18.39 -0.30
CA ALA A 124 -1.35 -17.12 -0.64
C ALA A 124 -2.79 -16.98 -0.11
N LYS A 125 -3.14 -15.78 0.33
CA LYS A 125 -4.52 -15.42 0.70
C LYS A 125 -5.30 -14.77 -0.45
N LEU A 126 -4.59 -14.04 -1.33
CA LEU A 126 -5.13 -13.59 -2.61
C LEU A 126 -5.42 -14.81 -3.51
N PRO A 127 -6.45 -14.78 -4.37
CA PRO A 127 -6.67 -15.79 -5.41
C PRO A 127 -5.39 -16.05 -6.22
N TYR A 128 -4.88 -17.29 -6.22
CA TYR A 128 -3.59 -17.62 -6.82
C TYR A 128 -3.74 -18.48 -8.07
N THR A 129 -3.34 -17.94 -9.24
CA THR A 129 -3.28 -18.71 -10.49
C THR A 129 -1.87 -19.22 -10.76
N ARG A 130 -1.68 -20.54 -10.63
CA ARG A 130 -0.46 -21.20 -11.12
C ARG A 130 -0.58 -21.48 -12.62
N SER A 131 0.38 -21.02 -13.42
CA SER A 131 0.45 -21.38 -14.85
C SER A 131 1.87 -21.30 -15.42
N PRO A 132 2.28 -22.24 -16.30
CA PRO A 132 3.53 -22.09 -17.06
C PRO A 132 3.50 -20.88 -18.01
N ALA A 133 2.33 -20.32 -18.34
CA ALA A 133 2.19 -19.12 -19.16
C ALA A 133 2.69 -17.83 -18.46
N PHE A 134 3.09 -17.90 -17.19
CA PHE A 134 3.86 -16.84 -16.52
C PHE A 134 5.35 -16.86 -16.85
N ALA A 135 5.90 -17.97 -17.38
CA ALA A 135 7.34 -18.14 -17.48
C ALA A 135 8.00 -17.07 -18.36
N ALA A 136 9.05 -16.44 -17.83
CA ALA A 136 9.90 -15.53 -18.60
C ALA A 136 10.49 -16.26 -19.82
N PRO A 137 10.52 -15.63 -21.01
CA PRO A 137 11.08 -16.26 -22.20
C PRO A 137 12.55 -16.65 -22.04
N ARG A 138 12.93 -17.85 -22.53
CA ARG A 138 14.31 -18.36 -22.39
C ARG A 138 15.37 -17.63 -23.23
N TRP A 139 14.96 -16.68 -24.06
CA TRP A 139 15.87 -15.75 -24.75
C TRP A 139 16.18 -14.48 -23.93
N TRP A 140 15.54 -14.29 -22.76
CA TRP A 140 15.99 -13.32 -21.76
C TRP A 140 17.24 -13.84 -21.04
N ALA A 141 18.06 -12.93 -20.51
CA ALA A 141 19.20 -13.29 -19.68
C ALA A 141 18.75 -14.11 -18.45
N GLU A 142 19.60 -15.03 -17.98
CA GLU A 142 19.25 -16.02 -16.95
C GLU A 142 18.74 -15.39 -15.64
N SER A 143 19.22 -14.18 -15.31
CA SER A 143 18.76 -13.39 -14.17
C SER A 143 17.24 -13.17 -14.15
N HIS A 144 16.60 -13.10 -15.32
CA HIS A 144 15.16 -12.85 -15.45
C HIS A 144 14.30 -14.13 -15.48
N TRP A 145 14.92 -15.31 -15.55
CA TRP A 145 14.17 -16.58 -15.72
C TRP A 145 13.23 -16.91 -14.55
N HIS A 146 13.40 -16.23 -13.42
CA HIS A 146 12.59 -16.38 -12.21
C HIS A 146 11.72 -15.16 -11.88
N ASP A 147 11.71 -14.10 -12.71
CA ASP A 147 10.94 -12.87 -12.49
C ASP A 147 9.51 -13.16 -12.05
N PHE A 148 8.85 -14.09 -12.74
CA PHE A 148 7.44 -14.42 -12.56
C PHE A 148 7.22 -15.80 -11.91
N ASP A 149 8.20 -16.31 -11.16
CA ASP A 149 7.98 -17.48 -10.28
C ASP A 149 6.86 -17.19 -9.27
N TYR A 150 6.80 -15.94 -8.78
CA TYR A 150 5.71 -15.39 -7.98
C TYR A 150 5.33 -13.98 -8.48
N VAL A 151 4.02 -13.70 -8.53
CA VAL A 151 3.41 -12.46 -9.03
C VAL A 151 2.25 -12.06 -8.11
N ILE A 152 2.14 -10.76 -7.80
CA ILE A 152 0.91 -10.13 -7.29
C ILE A 152 0.50 -9.04 -8.29
N ALA A 153 -0.76 -9.04 -8.71
CA ALA A 153 -1.29 -8.06 -9.65
C ALA A 153 -1.45 -6.69 -8.98
N ILE A 154 -0.94 -5.65 -9.63
CA ILE A 154 -1.30 -4.27 -9.33
C ILE A 154 -2.46 -3.91 -10.26
N ASP A 155 -3.54 -3.36 -9.71
CA ASP A 155 -4.78 -3.09 -10.46
C ASP A 155 -4.72 -1.84 -11.35
N TYR A 156 -3.65 -1.74 -12.14
CA TYR A 156 -3.44 -0.73 -13.17
C TYR A 156 -3.92 -1.25 -14.53
N ASN A 157 -4.91 -0.59 -15.15
CA ASN A 157 -5.47 -0.90 -16.47
C ASN A 157 -5.70 -2.40 -16.71
N ARG A 158 -6.37 -3.08 -15.77
CA ARG A 158 -6.70 -4.52 -15.85
C ARG A 158 -8.11 -4.80 -15.35
N ILE A 159 -8.62 -6.00 -15.63
CA ILE A 159 -9.78 -6.55 -14.94
C ILE A 159 -9.32 -7.12 -13.58
N LYS A 160 -10.09 -6.85 -12.52
CA LYS A 160 -9.85 -7.38 -11.16
C LYS A 160 -10.61 -8.69 -10.98
N GLY A 161 -10.06 -9.63 -10.21
CA GLY A 161 -10.64 -10.97 -10.05
C GLY A 161 -10.38 -11.89 -11.24
N THR A 162 -9.36 -11.58 -12.05
CA THR A 162 -8.89 -12.45 -13.15
C THR A 162 -7.40 -12.73 -12.98
N SER A 163 -6.90 -13.80 -13.60
CA SER A 163 -5.48 -14.19 -13.46
C SER A 163 -4.53 -13.01 -13.73
N PRO A 164 -3.39 -12.88 -13.01
CA PRO A 164 -2.48 -11.76 -13.23
C PRO A 164 -1.99 -11.59 -14.68
N ASN A 165 -1.90 -12.68 -15.46
CA ASN A 165 -1.53 -12.69 -16.88
C ASN A 165 -2.69 -12.48 -17.88
N ASP A 166 -3.89 -12.10 -17.42
CA ASP A 166 -4.97 -11.66 -18.29
C ASP A 166 -4.50 -10.45 -19.15
N PRO A 167 -4.55 -10.53 -20.49
CA PRO A 167 -4.08 -9.48 -21.38
C PRO A 167 -5.05 -8.29 -21.52
N THR A 168 -6.25 -8.35 -20.93
CA THR A 168 -7.32 -7.35 -21.11
C THR A 168 -6.93 -5.99 -20.53
N ARG A 169 -6.97 -4.94 -21.36
CA ARG A 169 -6.66 -3.55 -20.99
C ARG A 169 -7.89 -2.65 -21.25
N PRO A 170 -8.75 -2.39 -20.25
CA PRO A 170 -9.99 -1.63 -20.43
C PRO A 170 -9.78 -0.21 -20.99
N GLU A 171 -8.66 0.43 -20.65
CA GLU A 171 -8.29 1.77 -21.10
C GLU A 171 -7.39 1.74 -22.37
N GLY A 172 -7.36 0.60 -23.06
CA GLY A 172 -6.57 0.38 -24.28
C GLY A 172 -5.10 0.02 -24.00
N ARG A 173 -4.43 -0.50 -25.04
CA ARG A 173 -3.03 -0.96 -24.94
C ARG A 173 -2.03 0.19 -24.77
N HIS A 174 -2.32 1.38 -25.29
CA HIS A 174 -1.39 2.53 -25.24
C HIS A 174 -1.02 2.95 -23.81
N LYS A 175 -1.98 2.84 -22.88
CA LYS A 175 -1.79 3.17 -21.46
C LYS A 175 -0.85 2.20 -20.70
N GLY A 176 -0.49 1.06 -21.29
CA GLY A 176 0.27 0.02 -20.61
C GLY A 176 -0.58 -0.84 -19.66
N GLY A 177 0.06 -1.81 -19.01
CA GLY A 177 -0.58 -2.76 -18.10
C GLY A 177 0.37 -3.92 -17.77
N SER A 178 -0.16 -5.04 -17.26
CA SER A 178 0.68 -6.12 -16.66
C SER A 178 1.64 -5.61 -15.57
N ILE A 179 1.24 -4.56 -14.83
CA ILE A 179 2.04 -4.02 -13.74
C ILE A 179 1.90 -4.96 -12.54
N TRP A 180 3.02 -5.49 -12.06
CA TRP A 180 3.06 -6.52 -11.02
C TRP A 180 4.06 -6.19 -9.92
N LEU A 181 3.82 -6.74 -8.72
CA LEU A 181 4.90 -7.05 -7.78
C LEU A 181 5.46 -8.42 -8.15
N HIS A 182 6.78 -8.55 -8.34
CA HIS A 182 7.40 -9.81 -8.76
C HIS A 182 8.81 -10.02 -8.18
N MET A 183 9.44 -11.13 -8.55
CA MET A 183 10.76 -11.54 -8.04
C MET A 183 11.88 -10.64 -8.58
N ASP A 184 12.83 -10.27 -7.72
CA ASP A 184 13.93 -9.39 -8.11
C ASP A 184 15.05 -10.07 -8.90
N HIS A 185 15.55 -9.34 -9.90
CA HIS A 185 16.66 -9.71 -10.78
C HIS A 185 17.85 -8.72 -10.71
N GLY A 186 17.89 -7.84 -9.71
CA GLY A 186 19.03 -6.95 -9.45
C GLY A 186 19.15 -5.72 -10.35
N SER A 187 18.09 -5.30 -11.05
CA SER A 187 18.08 -4.05 -11.81
C SER A 187 16.66 -3.52 -12.06
N GLY A 188 16.54 -2.33 -12.67
CA GLY A 188 15.26 -1.71 -12.98
C GLY A 188 14.42 -2.47 -14.01
N THR A 189 13.13 -2.58 -13.74
CA THR A 189 12.16 -3.33 -14.55
C THR A 189 11.71 -2.54 -15.79
N SER A 190 10.74 -3.08 -16.55
CA SER A 190 10.05 -2.32 -17.60
C SER A 190 8.91 -1.42 -17.08
N ALA A 191 8.34 -1.67 -15.89
CA ALA A 191 7.31 -0.83 -15.24
C ALA A 191 6.85 -1.42 -13.88
N CYS A 192 7.00 -2.74 -13.71
CA CYS A 192 6.72 -3.48 -12.49
C CYS A 192 7.59 -3.03 -11.29
N VAL A 193 7.24 -3.52 -10.11
CA VAL A 193 8.06 -3.40 -8.91
C VAL A 193 8.58 -4.78 -8.52
N SER A 194 9.90 -4.93 -8.38
CA SER A 194 10.54 -6.20 -8.06
C SER A 194 11.14 -6.19 -6.66
N LEU A 195 11.04 -7.31 -5.94
CA LEU A 195 11.60 -7.48 -4.59
C LEU A 195 12.01 -8.94 -4.32
N SER A 196 12.75 -9.15 -3.23
CA SER A 196 13.29 -10.49 -2.90
C SER A 196 12.21 -11.57 -2.77
N GLU A 197 12.59 -12.83 -3.03
CA GLU A 197 11.69 -13.98 -2.85
C GLU A 197 11.07 -14.03 -1.44
N SER A 198 11.86 -13.71 -0.41
CA SER A 198 11.39 -13.66 0.97
C SER A 198 10.34 -12.56 1.20
N GLY A 199 10.43 -11.44 0.46
CA GLY A 199 9.41 -10.40 0.41
C GLY A 199 8.15 -10.86 -0.30
N MET A 200 8.26 -11.36 -1.54
CA MET A 200 7.13 -11.89 -2.31
C MET A 200 6.36 -12.98 -1.56
N ARG A 201 7.08 -13.99 -1.03
CA ARG A 201 6.48 -15.07 -0.22
C ARG A 201 5.81 -14.55 1.06
N TYR A 202 6.33 -13.49 1.69
CA TYR A 202 5.71 -12.89 2.87
C TYR A 202 4.44 -12.12 2.50
N LEU A 203 4.47 -11.28 1.45
CA LEU A 203 3.31 -10.54 0.98
C LEU A 203 2.18 -11.49 0.58
N LEU A 204 2.46 -12.52 -0.22
CA LEU A 204 1.47 -13.52 -0.64
C LEU A 204 0.72 -14.14 0.55
N ARG A 205 1.44 -14.57 1.59
CA ARG A 205 0.84 -15.15 2.82
C ARG A 205 0.12 -14.15 3.73
N THR A 206 0.27 -12.84 3.49
CA THR A 206 -0.18 -11.80 4.44
C THR A 206 -1.27 -10.90 3.87
N LEU A 207 -1.22 -10.56 2.58
CA LEU A 207 -2.20 -9.73 1.88
C LEU A 207 -3.54 -10.46 1.76
N ASP A 208 -4.53 -9.99 2.51
CA ASP A 208 -5.78 -10.68 2.77
C ASP A 208 -6.93 -9.95 2.05
N PRO A 209 -7.65 -10.57 1.09
CA PRO A 209 -8.73 -9.90 0.36
C PRO A 209 -9.77 -9.22 1.26
N ALA A 210 -10.06 -9.80 2.44
CA ALA A 210 -11.02 -9.26 3.40
C ALA A 210 -10.53 -7.98 4.11
N ARG A 211 -9.23 -7.66 3.99
CA ARG A 211 -8.58 -6.47 4.58
C ARG A 211 -8.26 -5.39 3.52
N HIS A 212 -8.82 -5.57 2.32
CA HIS A 212 -8.78 -4.63 1.19
C HIS A 212 -7.37 -4.07 0.90
N PRO A 213 -6.40 -4.94 0.53
CA PRO A 213 -5.02 -4.56 0.32
C PRO A 213 -4.86 -3.62 -0.88
N VAL A 214 -4.04 -2.59 -0.70
CA VAL A 214 -3.67 -1.65 -1.77
C VAL A 214 -2.16 -1.49 -1.85
N VAL A 215 -1.68 -1.05 -3.02
CA VAL A 215 -0.36 -0.47 -3.19
C VAL A 215 -0.48 1.04 -3.32
N VAL A 216 0.42 1.78 -2.68
CA VAL A 216 0.71 3.19 -2.97
C VAL A 216 2.15 3.29 -3.44
N MET A 217 2.38 3.80 -4.64
CA MET A 217 3.68 3.71 -5.31
C MET A 217 4.03 5.00 -6.06
N GLY A 218 5.29 5.39 -5.97
CA GLY A 218 5.82 6.62 -6.58
C GLY A 218 7.23 6.95 -6.08
N ASP A 219 7.86 7.96 -6.65
CA ASP A 219 9.07 8.51 -6.07
C ASP A 219 8.75 9.27 -4.75
N LYS A 220 9.72 9.34 -3.84
CA LYS A 220 9.56 9.97 -2.52
C LYS A 220 9.16 11.45 -2.58
N ALA A 221 9.49 12.18 -3.64
CA ALA A 221 9.12 13.60 -3.75
C ALA A 221 7.66 13.76 -4.16
N ASP A 222 7.18 12.98 -5.13
CA ASP A 222 5.77 13.01 -5.52
C ASP A 222 4.85 12.40 -4.45
N LEU A 223 5.25 11.29 -3.81
CA LEU A 223 4.46 10.66 -2.75
C LEU A 223 4.22 11.57 -1.54
N ARG A 224 5.14 12.49 -1.24
CA ARG A 224 5.04 13.44 -0.12
C ARG A 224 4.15 14.67 -0.41
N ARG A 225 3.67 14.87 -1.64
CA ARG A 225 2.85 16.03 -2.00
C ARG A 225 1.50 16.03 -1.27
N SER A 226 1.11 17.17 -0.69
CA SER A 226 -0.24 17.36 -0.13
C SER A 226 -1.28 17.75 -1.18
N HIS A 227 -0.87 18.38 -2.28
CA HIS A 227 -1.74 18.85 -3.37
C HIS A 227 -1.11 18.49 -4.73
#